data_AF-A0A097EC22-F1
#
_entry.id   AF-A0A097EC22-F1
#
_cell.length_a   1.000
_cell.length_b   1.000
_cell.length_c   1.000
_cell.angle_alpha   90.00
_cell.angle_beta   90.00
_cell.angle_gamma   90.00
#
_symmetry.space_group_name_H-M   'P 1'
#
loop_
_entity.id
_entity.type
_entity.pdbx_description
1 polymer ?
#
loop_
_entity_poly.entity_id
_entity_poly.type
_entity_poly.pdbx_seq_one_letter_code
_entity_poly.pdbx_strand_id
1 'polypeptide(L)' 'MYTNPDEAAYCITRIARSNVLAAASTDSCARASHLGIAEGYEERLTSLTRSRRTGPALADA' A
#
# COMPACT_ATOMS: atom_id res chain seq x y z
N MET A 1 -0.31 -17.19 6.32
CA MET A 1 0.60 -16.08 6.68
C MET A 1 1.05 -15.47 5.35
N TYR A 2 0.61 -14.26 5.01
CA TYR A 2 1.05 -13.60 3.77
C TYR A 2 2.49 -13.15 3.95
N THR A 3 3.38 -13.50 3.02
CA THR A 3 4.77 -13.05 3.12
C THR A 3 4.84 -11.56 2.78
N ASN A 4 5.75 -10.81 3.40
CA ASN A 4 5.93 -9.37 3.14
C ASN A 4 5.95 -8.96 1.64
N PRO A 5 6.52 -9.74 0.68
CA PRO A 5 6.42 -9.39 -0.74
C PRO A 5 4.99 -9.51 -1.31
N ASP A 6 4.20 -10.48 -0.83
CA ASP A 6 2.80 -10.63 -1.26
C ASP A 6 1.96 -9.44 -0.77
N GLU A 7 2.24 -8.96 0.43
CA GLU A 7 1.56 -7.79 0.99
C GLU A 7 1.93 -6.49 0.26
N ALA A 8 3.19 -6.33 -0.16
CA ALA A 8 3.61 -5.19 -0.95
C ALA A 8 2.93 -5.17 -2.34
N ALA A 9 2.88 -6.33 -3.02
CA ALA A 9 2.18 -6.46 -4.30
C ALA A 9 0.67 -6.20 -4.17
N TYR A 10 0.08 -6.63 -3.06
CA TYR A 10 -1.31 -6.33 -2.73
C TYR A 10 -1.54 -4.82 -2.56
N CYS A 11 -0.68 -4.12 -1.80
CA CYS A 11 -0.78 -2.67 -1.64
C CYS A 11 -0.71 -1.94 -2.99
N ILE A 12 0.26 -2.28 -3.85
CA ILE A 12 0.41 -1.69 -5.20
C ILE A 12 -0.88 -1.87 -6.02
N THR A 13 -1.45 -3.08 -6.02
CA THR A 13 -2.69 -3.38 -6.74
C THR A 13 -3.86 -2.55 -6.22
N ARG A 14 -3.97 -2.41 -4.90
CA ARG A 14 -5.05 -1.63 -4.25
C ARG A 14 -4.94 -0.14 -4.52
N ILE A 15 -3.72 0.43 -4.49
CA ILE A 15 -3.45 1.83 -4.84
C ILE A 15 -3.92 2.10 -6.28
N ALA A 16 -3.44 1.29 -7.24
CA ALA A 16 -3.79 1.48 -8.65
C ALA A 16 -5.31 1.42 -8.88
N ARG A 17 -5.99 0.43 -8.28
CA ARG A 17 -7.44 0.29 -8.40
C ARG A 17 -8.19 1.48 -7.79
N SER A 18 -7.79 1.93 -6.60
CA SER A 18 -8.43 3.07 -5.94
C SER A 18 -8.25 4.36 -6.75
N ASN A 19 -7.07 4.59 -7.33
CA ASN A 19 -6.82 5.76 -8.18
C ASN A 19 -7.67 5.75 -9.46
N VAL A 20 -7.84 4.58 -10.09
CA VAL A 20 -8.74 4.43 -11.25
C VAL A 20 -10.19 4.74 -10.87
N LEU A 21 -10.67 4.24 -9.72
CA LEU A 21 -12.02 4.51 -9.24
C LEU A 21 -12.23 5.99 -8.88
N ALA A 22 -11.23 6.64 -8.27
CA ALA A 22 -11.27 8.07 -7.99
C ALA A 22 -11.36 8.90 -9.28
N ALA A 23 -10.55 8.56 -10.29
CA ALA A 23 -10.54 9.25 -11.58
C ALA A 23 -11.85 9.07 -12.37
N ALA A 24 -12.48 7.90 -12.26
CA ALA A 24 -13.76 7.62 -12.91
C ALA A 24 -14.97 8.20 -12.16
N SER A 25 -14.83 8.57 -10.87
CA SER A 25 -15.94 9.04 -10.06
C SER A 25 -16.31 10.50 -10.32
N THR A 26 -17.57 10.75 -10.64
CA THR A 26 -18.17 12.10 -10.68
C THR A 26 -18.61 12.58 -9.30
N ASP A 27 -18.90 11.66 -8.38
CA ASP A 27 -19.22 11.94 -6.98
C ASP A 27 -17.95 12.34 -6.22
N SER A 28 -17.98 13.52 -5.58
CA SER A 28 -16.84 14.09 -4.85
C SER A 28 -16.51 13.33 -3.56
N CYS A 29 -17.51 12.81 -2.86
CA CYS A 29 -17.33 12.02 -1.65
C CYS A 29 -16.73 10.66 -1.98
N ALA A 30 -17.22 9.98 -3.02
CA ALA A 30 -16.65 8.72 -3.48
C ALA A 30 -15.21 8.90 -3.98
N ARG A 31 -14.91 10.01 -4.68
CA ARG A 31 -13.56 10.35 -5.10
C ARG A 31 -12.62 10.53 -3.89
N ALA A 32 -13.02 11.33 -2.91
CA ALA A 32 -12.24 11.55 -1.69
C ALA A 32 -12.02 10.24 -0.91
N SER A 33 -13.04 9.39 -0.82
CA SER A 33 -12.94 8.08 -0.18
C SER A 33 -11.91 7.17 -0.89
N HIS A 34 -11.96 7.09 -2.22
CA HIS A 34 -11.00 6.30 -2.98
C HIS A 34 -9.56 6.83 -2.85
N LEU A 35 -9.37 8.15 -2.85
CA LEU A 35 -8.05 8.75 -2.62
C LEU A 35 -7.52 8.43 -1.22
N GLY A 36 -8.33 8.59 -0.17
CA GLY A 36 -7.91 8.24 1.20
C GLY A 36 -7.58 6.75 1.38
N ILE A 37 -8.26 5.85 0.66
CA ILE A 37 -7.90 4.42 0.63
C ILE A 37 -6.53 4.23 -0.04
N ALA A 38 -6.25 4.93 -1.15
CA ALA A 38 -4.95 4.85 -1.81
C ALA A 38 -3.82 5.33 -0.89
N GLU A 39 -4.01 6.48 -0.24
CA GLU A 39 -3.05 7.04 0.74
C GLU A 39 -2.75 6.05 1.88
N GLY A 40 -3.78 5.42 2.46
CA GLY A 40 -3.59 4.41 3.52
C GLY A 40 -2.74 3.21 3.06
N TYR A 41 -2.89 2.78 1.79
CA TYR A 41 -2.05 1.72 1.23
C TYR A 41 -0.63 2.20 0.86
N GLU A 42 -0.45 3.47 0.49
CA GLU A 42 0.88 4.07 0.27
C GLU A 42 1.70 4.14 1.56
N GLU A 43 1.07 4.53 2.67
CA GLU A 43 1.69 4.49 4.00
C GLU A 43 2.07 3.05 4.38
N ARG A 44 1.19 2.09 4.14
CA ARG A 44 1.45 0.68 4.40
C ARG A 44 2.61 0.15 3.56
N LEU A 45 2.64 0.44 2.26
CA LEU A 45 3.71 0.04 1.34
C LEU A 45 5.06 0.65 1.75
N THR A 46 5.05 1.92 2.18
CA THR A 46 6.23 2.62 2.71
C THR A 46 6.75 1.93 3.98
N SER A 47 5.86 1.57 4.90
CA SER A 47 6.18 0.83 6.11
C SER A 47 6.81 -0.54 5.81
N LEU A 48 6.20 -1.32 4.90
CA LEU A 48 6.75 -2.62 4.46
C LEU A 48 8.15 -2.47 3.84
N THR A 49 8.36 -1.45 3.02
CA THR A 49 9.65 -1.17 2.38
C THR A 49 10.70 -0.75 3.41
N ARG A 50 10.32 0.06 4.41
CA ARG A 50 11.20 0.48 5.50
C ARG A 50 11.61 -0.70 6.38
N SER A 51 10.65 -1.53 6.79
CA SER A 51 10.91 -2.74 7.57
C SER A 51 11.86 -3.72 6.88
N ARG A 52 11.82 -3.79 5.54
CA ARG A 52 12.76 -4.60 4.76
C ARG A 52 14.19 -4.04 4.76
N ARG A 53 14.38 -2.72 4.83
CA ARG A 53 15.72 -2.09 4.93
C ARG A 53 16.32 -2.22 6.32
N THR A 54 15.49 -2.43 7.34
CA THR A 54 15.92 -2.62 8.73
C THR A 54 15.92 -4.10 9.17
N GLY A 55 15.84 -5.05 8.22
CA GLY A 55 16.02 -6.48 8.52
C GLY A 55 17.41 -6.74 9.11
N PRO A 56 17.58 -7.79 9.95
CA PRO A 56 18.67 -7.86 10.93
C PRO A 56 20.05 -7.92 10.27
N ALA A 57 21.00 -7.12 10.79
CA ALA A 57 22.42 -7.44 10.68
C ALA A 57 22.68 -8.78 11.39
N LEU A 58 23.58 -9.59 10.83
CA LEU A 58 24.07 -10.86 11.36
C LEU A 58 24.10 -10.92 12.91
N ALA A 59 23.42 -11.91 13.48
CA ALA A 59 23.76 -12.52 14.77
C ALA A 59 23.31 -13.98 14.63
N ASP A 60 24.28 -14.86 14.35
CA ASP A 60 24.74 -15.89 15.29
C ASP A 60 23.74 -17.06 15.35
N ALA A 61 24.13 -18.31 15.20
CA ALA A 61 25.41 -18.99 15.14
C ALA A 61 25.12 -20.41 14.64
#